data_AF-A0A3N2P4R8-F1
#
_entry.id   AF-A0A3N2P4R8-F1
#
_cell.length_a   1.000
_cell.length_b   1.000
_cell.length_c   1.000
_cell.angle_alpha   90.00
_cell.angle_beta   90.00
_cell.angle_gamma   90.00
#
_symmetry.space_group_name_H-M   'P 1'
#
loop_
_entity.id
_entity.type
_entity.pdbx_description
1 polymer ?
#
loop_
_entity_poly.entity_id
_entity_poly.type
_entity_poly.pdbx_seq_one_letter_code
_entity_poly.pdbx_strand_id
1 'polypeptide(L)'
;MTQARMIPHPGHACCDLTQDLPGWITRQRQRLNTQLRWARVLSQRGQRLRREAITAQVRGNTTRAAALDIEAMRCCGQAWVIHQSAAGWLAHLDRLAASHQWRPDMTGGA
;
A
#
# COMPACT_ATOMS: atom_id res chain seq x y z
N MET A 1 5.80 -14.38 -15.44
CA MET A 1 6.23 -13.36 -14.46
C MET A 1 5.81 -12.00 -14.99
N THR A 2 4.67 -11.47 -14.52
CA THR A 2 4.17 -10.18 -14.99
C THR A 2 4.93 -9.09 -14.25
N GLN A 3 5.94 -8.50 -14.89
CA GLN A 3 6.56 -7.27 -14.40
C GLN A 3 5.43 -6.27 -14.14
N ALA A 4 5.34 -5.80 -12.90
CA ALA A 4 4.50 -4.65 -12.57
C ALA A 4 5.03 -3.47 -13.37
N ARG A 5 4.49 -3.25 -14.58
CA ARG A 5 4.76 -2.04 -15.36
C ARG A 5 4.36 -0.89 -14.46
N MET A 6 5.36 -0.19 -13.92
CA MET A 6 5.15 1.10 -13.27
C MET A 6 4.40 1.94 -14.29
N ILE A 7 3.14 2.26 -14.00
CA ILE A 7 2.40 3.20 -14.83
C ILE A 7 3.13 4.54 -14.61
N PRO A 8 3.81 5.10 -15.61
CA PRO A 8 4.61 6.30 -15.42
C PRO A 8 3.70 7.42 -14.91
N HIS A 9 4.20 8.21 -13.96
CA HIS A 9 3.57 9.48 -13.61
C HIS A 9 3.50 10.30 -14.90
N PRO A 10 2.42 11.05 -15.16
CA PRO A 10 2.38 11.91 -16.34
C PRO A 10 3.46 13.02 -16.33
N GLY A 11 4.36 13.09 -15.33
CA GLY A 11 5.33 14.18 -15.20
C GLY A 11 4.66 15.57 -15.29
N HIS A 12 5.20 16.45 -16.13
CA HIS A 12 4.59 17.73 -16.51
C HIS A 12 3.30 17.60 -17.34
N ALA A 13 2.96 16.40 -17.84
CA ALA A 13 1.74 16.09 -18.58
C ALA A 13 0.50 15.87 -17.70
N CYS A 14 0.57 16.12 -16.37
CA CYS A 14 -0.66 16.19 -15.56
C CYS A 14 -1.59 17.32 -16.02
N CYS A 15 -1.01 18.38 -16.59
CA CYS A 15 -1.70 19.49 -17.23
C CYS A 15 -2.03 19.24 -18.72
N ASP A 16 -1.54 18.15 -19.32
CA ASP A 16 -1.88 17.79 -20.70
C ASP A 16 -3.32 17.27 -20.74
N LEU A 17 -4.19 18.07 -21.37
CA LEU A 17 -5.62 17.83 -21.47
C LEU A 17 -5.97 16.54 -22.23
N THR A 18 -5.06 16.03 -23.07
CA THR A 18 -5.25 14.79 -23.85
C THR A 18 -5.05 13.51 -23.04
N GLN A 19 -4.45 13.60 -21.84
CA GLN A 19 -4.14 12.45 -20.99
C GLN A 19 -5.27 12.14 -20.00
N ASP A 20 -5.63 10.87 -19.81
CA ASP A 20 -6.60 10.46 -18.80
C ASP A 20 -6.01 10.46 -17.37
N LEU A 21 -5.86 11.66 -16.80
CA LEU A 21 -5.40 11.84 -15.42
C LEU A 21 -6.37 11.22 -14.40
N PRO A 22 -7.71 11.38 -14.49
CA PRO A 22 -8.65 10.75 -13.55
C PRO A 22 -8.55 9.22 -13.54
N GLY A 23 -8.47 8.59 -14.71
CA GLY A 23 -8.30 7.14 -14.83
C GLY A 23 -6.93 6.66 -14.33
N TRP A 24 -5.87 7.43 -14.57
CA TRP A 24 -4.56 7.16 -13.97
C TRP A 24 -4.61 7.19 -12.43
N ILE A 25 -5.19 8.24 -11.84
CA ILE A 25 -5.33 8.37 -10.38
C ILE A 25 -6.12 7.18 -9.83
N THR A 26 -7.23 6.81 -10.47
CA THR A 26 -8.05 5.65 -10.10
C THR A 26 -7.23 4.35 -10.08
N ARG A 27 -6.43 4.10 -11.13
CA ARG A 27 -5.56 2.90 -11.21
C ARG A 27 -4.50 2.89 -10.11
N GLN A 28 -3.90 4.04 -9.79
CA GLN A 28 -2.93 4.12 -8.69
C GLN A 28 -3.59 3.83 -7.34
N ARG A 29 -4.77 4.41 -7.07
CA ARG A 29 -5.54 4.13 -5.84
C ARG A 29 -5.87 2.63 -5.72
N GLN A 30 -6.28 1.98 -6.80
CA GLN A 30 -6.55 0.53 -6.80
C GLN A 30 -5.31 -0.31 -6.47
N ARG A 31 -4.15 0.04 -7.04
CA ARG A 31 -2.87 -0.61 -6.73
C ARG A 31 -2.50 -0.45 -5.25
N LEU A 32 -2.60 0.76 -4.71
CA LEU A 32 -2.32 1.06 -3.30
C LEU A 32 -3.28 0.32 -2.36
N ASN A 33 -4.57 0.26 -2.71
CA ASN A 33 -5.57 -0.50 -1.95
C ASN A 33 -5.23 -1.99 -1.87
N THR A 34 -4.69 -2.56 -2.96
CA THR A 34 -4.22 -3.96 -2.97
C THR A 34 -3.04 -4.15 -2.02
N GLN A 35 -2.07 -3.24 -2.04
CA GLN A 35 -0.93 -3.27 -1.11
C GLN A 35 -1.38 -3.15 0.35
N LEU A 36 -2.29 -2.23 0.66
CA LEU A 36 -2.84 -2.04 2.01
C LEU A 36 -3.62 -3.26 2.51
N ARG A 37 -4.30 -4.01 1.63
CA ARG A 37 -4.91 -5.29 1.98
C ARG A 37 -3.85 -6.31 2.41
N TRP A 38 -2.75 -6.42 1.67
CA TRP A 38 -1.63 -7.29 2.05
C TRP A 38 -0.97 -6.87 3.37
N ALA A 39 -0.80 -5.56 3.60
CA ALA A 39 -0.31 -5.05 4.88
C ALA A 39 -1.21 -5.47 6.05
N ARG A 40 -2.54 -5.43 5.86
CA ARG A 40 -3.50 -5.91 6.87
C ARG A 40 -3.36 -7.41 7.14
N VAL A 41 -3.21 -8.23 6.10
CA VAL A 41 -2.99 -9.68 6.23
C VAL A 41 -1.71 -9.96 7.04
N LEU A 42 -0.61 -9.25 6.73
CA LEU A 42 0.67 -9.39 7.43
C LEU A 42 0.57 -8.95 8.90
N SER A 43 -0.05 -7.80 9.17
CA SER A 43 -0.29 -7.32 10.54
C SER A 43 -1.10 -8.33 11.37
N GLN A 44 -2.18 -8.88 10.81
CA GLN A 44 -2.98 -9.89 11.49
C GLN A 44 -2.19 -11.18 11.75
N ARG A 45 -1.38 -11.62 10.78
CA ARG A 45 -0.48 -12.77 10.96
C ARG A 45 0.53 -12.53 12.08
N GLY A 46 1.18 -11.37 12.09
CA GLY A 46 2.14 -10.99 13.14
C GLY A 46 1.49 -10.99 14.54
N GLN A 47 0.28 -10.45 14.66
CA GLN A 47 -0.47 -10.47 15.92
C GLN A 47 -0.85 -11.88 16.39
N ARG A 48 -1.17 -12.80 15.47
CA ARG A 48 -1.44 -14.21 15.83
C ARG A 48 -0.17 -14.90 16.31
N LEU A 49 0.93 -14.75 15.58
CA LEU A 49 2.23 -15.31 15.95
C LEU A 49 2.70 -14.80 17.31
N ARG A 50 2.50 -13.50 17.61
CA ARG A 50 2.84 -12.94 18.92
C ARG A 50 2.04 -13.58 20.05
N ARG A 51 0.75 -13.87 19.85
CA ARG A 51 -0.08 -14.59 20.84
C ARG A 51 0.40 -16.03 21.04
N GLU A 52 0.78 -16.70 19.96
CA GLU A 52 1.36 -18.05 20.03
C GLU A 52 2.72 -18.06 20.73
N ALA A 53 3.56 -17.04 20.50
CA ALA A 53 4.84 -16.87 21.17
C ALA A 53 4.67 -16.72 22.69
N ILE A 54 3.72 -15.87 23.12
CA ILE A 54 3.37 -15.71 24.54
C ILE A 54 2.90 -17.03 25.13
N THR A 55 2.06 -17.78 24.41
CA THR A 55 1.59 -19.10 24.86
C THR A 55 2.75 -20.09 25.01
N ALA A 56 3.68 -20.11 24.06
CA ALA A 56 4.87 -20.95 24.13
C ALA A 56 5.77 -20.57 25.32
N GLN A 57 5.93 -19.28 25.58
CA GLN A 57 6.70 -18.76 26.70
C GLN A 57 6.10 -19.18 28.05
N VAL A 58 4.77 -19.04 28.22
CA VAL A 58 4.06 -19.47 29.44
C VAL A 58 4.20 -20.98 29.68
N ARG A 59 4.30 -21.78 28.61
CA ARG A 59 4.53 -23.23 28.68
C ARG A 59 6.00 -23.62 28.87
N GLY A 60 6.90 -22.65 29.06
CA GLY A 60 8.33 -22.88 29.25
C GLY A 60 9.11 -23.24 27.98
N ASN A 61 8.49 -23.17 26.80
CA ASN A 61 9.17 -23.43 25.52
C ASN A 61 9.75 -22.13 24.94
N THR A 62 10.88 -21.71 25.51
CA THR A 62 11.56 -20.45 25.19
C THR A 62 12.10 -20.42 23.76
N THR A 63 12.62 -21.53 23.24
CA THR A 63 13.12 -21.63 21.86
C THR A 63 12.00 -21.38 20.84
N ARG A 64 10.83 -22.02 21.03
CA ARG A 64 9.68 -21.80 20.15
C ARG A 64 9.12 -20.39 20.28
N ALA A 65 9.07 -19.85 21.50
CA ALA A 65 8.61 -18.48 21.74
C ALA A 65 9.48 -17.48 20.96
N ALA A 66 10.81 -17.58 21.06
CA ALA A 66 11.75 -16.73 20.34
C ALA A 66 11.58 -16.83 18.81
N ALA A 67 11.45 -18.05 18.27
CA ALA A 67 11.25 -18.25 16.84
C ALA A 67 9.95 -17.59 16.33
N LEU A 68 8.85 -17.73 17.07
CA LEU A 68 7.56 -17.11 16.74
C LEU A 68 7.61 -15.59 16.84
N ASP A 69 8.32 -15.05 17.84
CA ASP A 69 8.50 -13.60 17.99
C ASP A 69 9.30 -12.98 16.85
N ILE A 70 10.36 -13.64 16.39
CA ILE A 70 11.14 -13.20 15.22
C ILE A 70 10.24 -13.13 13.97
N GLU A 71 9.42 -14.16 13.73
CA GLU A 71 8.50 -14.18 12.59
C GLU A 71 7.38 -13.14 12.74
N ALA A 72 6.88 -12.91 13.96
CA ALA A 72 5.91 -11.86 14.24
C ALA A 72 6.47 -10.47 13.92
N MET A 73 7.69 -10.17 14.37
CA MET A 73 8.39 -8.91 14.06
C MET A 73 8.60 -8.74 12.55
N ARG A 74 8.97 -9.81 11.84
CA ARG A 74 9.13 -9.78 10.38
C ARG A 74 7.82 -9.43 9.67
N CYS A 75 6.72 -10.07 10.05
CA CYS A 75 5.40 -9.80 9.47
C CYS A 75 4.96 -8.35 9.73
N CYS A 76 5.08 -7.88 10.99
CA CYS A 76 4.72 -6.51 11.36
C CYS A 76 5.62 -5.47 10.68
N GLY A 77 6.92 -5.73 10.57
CA GLY A 77 7.87 -4.86 9.88
C GLY A 77 7.56 -4.73 8.39
N GLN A 78 7.24 -5.83 7.70
CA GLN A 78 6.82 -5.79 6.31
C GLN A 78 5.50 -5.01 6.13
N ALA A 79 4.53 -5.22 7.01
CA ALA A 79 3.28 -4.46 6.99
C ALA A 79 3.53 -2.96 7.16
N TRP A 80 4.42 -2.58 8.08
CA TRP A 80 4.80 -1.19 8.33
C TRP A 80 5.42 -0.51 7.10
N VAL A 81 6.36 -1.19 6.42
CA VAL A 81 6.98 -0.68 5.19
C VAL A 81 5.93 -0.39 4.12
N ILE A 82 4.97 -1.31 3.95
CA ILE A 82 3.87 -1.11 2.99
C ILE A 82 2.99 0.06 3.41
N HIS A 83 2.62 0.16 4.69
CA HIS A 83 1.78 1.25 5.19
C HIS A 83 2.42 2.62 4.99
N GLN A 84 3.70 2.78 5.33
CA GLN A 84 4.40 4.05 5.14
C GLN A 84 4.46 4.46 3.66
N SER A 85 4.86 3.52 2.79
CA SER A 85 4.95 3.80 1.36
C SER A 85 3.59 4.17 0.77
N ALA A 86 2.54 3.43 1.13
CA ALA A 86 1.19 3.69 0.63
C ALA A 86 0.61 5.01 1.15
N ALA A 87 0.87 5.39 2.40
CA ALA A 87 0.39 6.65 2.96
C ALA A 87 0.98 7.87 2.23
N GLY A 88 2.29 7.85 1.95
CA GLY A 88 2.94 8.92 1.18
C GLY A 88 2.37 9.04 -0.24
N TRP A 89 2.14 7.91 -0.91
CA TRP A 89 1.54 7.88 -2.24
C TRP A 89 0.09 8.33 -2.26
N LEU A 90 -0.74 7.94 -1.29
CA LEU A 90 -2.12 8.40 -1.20
C LEU A 90 -2.18 9.93 -1.04
N ALA A 91 -1.37 10.48 -0.13
CA ALA A 91 -1.29 11.93 0.06
C ALA A 91 -0.84 12.66 -1.24
N HIS A 92 0.08 12.07 -2.00
CA HIS A 92 0.48 12.60 -3.30
C HIS A 92 -0.68 12.60 -4.31
N LEU A 93 -1.43 11.50 -4.40
CA LEU A 93 -2.59 11.40 -5.29
C LEU A 93 -3.70 12.36 -4.90
N ASP A 94 -3.94 12.57 -3.61
CA ASP A 94 -4.92 13.54 -3.11
C ASP A 94 -4.53 14.97 -3.49
N ARG A 95 -3.24 15.33 -3.33
CA ARG A 95 -2.72 16.63 -3.79
C ARG A 95 -2.88 16.82 -5.29
N LEU A 96 -2.51 15.81 -6.10
CA LEU A 96 -2.66 15.88 -7.55
C LEU A 96 -4.11 16.09 -7.98
N ALA A 97 -5.04 15.34 -7.38
CA ALA A 97 -6.46 15.47 -7.65
C ALA A 97 -6.97 16.89 -7.29
N ALA A 98 -6.59 17.40 -6.12
CA ALA A 98 -6.97 18.74 -5.68
C ALA A 98 -6.40 19.84 -6.61
N SER A 99 -5.13 19.75 -7.00
CA SER A 99 -4.49 20.72 -7.90
C SER A 99 -5.11 20.75 -9.30
N HIS A 100 -5.78 19.68 -9.73
CA HIS A 100 -6.38 19.56 -11.06
C HIS A 100 -7.91 19.44 -11.04
N GLN A 101 -8.55 19.82 -9.93
CA GLN A 101 -10.01 19.69 -9.78
C GLN A 101 -10.81 20.52 -10.81
N TRP A 102 -10.22 21.60 -11.33
CA TRP A 102 -10.81 22.48 -12.34
C TRP A 102 -10.42 22.12 -13.76
N ARG A 103 -9.75 20.99 -13.96
CA ARG A 103 -9.31 20.57 -15.28
C ARG A 103 -10.56 20.30 -16.13
N PRO A 104 -10.71 20.94 -17.30
CA PRO A 104 -11.88 20.72 -18.15
C PRO A 104 -11.92 19.28 -18.64
N ASP A 105 -13.09 18.65 -18.55
CA ASP A 105 -13.35 17.33 -19.13
C ASP A 105 -13.31 17.45 -20.66
N MET A 106 -12.23 16.97 -21.27
CA MET A 106 -12.10 16.94 -22.73
C MET A 106 -12.93 15.81 -23.39
N THR A 107 -13.77 15.11 -22.63
CA THR A 107 -14.68 14.08 -23.14
C THR A 107 -15.89 14.67 -23.87
N GLY A 108 -16.07 16.00 -23.85
CA GLY A 108 -17.10 16.71 -24.59
C GLY A 108 -16.50 17.63 -25.66
N GLY A 109 -16.31 17.09 -26.85
CA GLY A 109 -16.03 17.85 -28.07
C GLY A 109 -16.81 17.26 -29.23
N ALA A 110 -17.95 17.90 -29.52
CA ALA A 110 -18.74 17.70 -30.73
C ALA A 110 -17.98 18.12 -31.99
#